data_AF-A0A2V7M6D2-F1
#
_entry.id   AF-A0A2V7M6D2-F1
#
_cell.length_a   1.000
_cell.length_b   1.000
_cell.length_c   1.000
_cell.angle_alpha   90.00
_cell.angle_beta   90.00
_cell.angle_gamma   90.00
#
_symmetry.space_group_name_H-M   'P 1'
#
loop_
_entity.id
_entity.type
_entity.pdbx_description
1 polymer ?
#
loop_
_entity_poly.entity_id
_entity_poly.type
_entity_poly.pdbx_seq_one_letter_code
_entity_poly.pdbx_strand_id
1 'polypeptide(L)' 'MPERHWIAELPQHAGESVVVRGWVATTRSSGKIAFVVVRDGTGMLQAVLSKRDVGSGVWDSFEKLT' A
#
# COMPACT_ATOMS: atom_id res chain seq x y z
N MET A 1 -11.05 -15.33 -4.25
CA MET A 1 -9.90 -14.40 -4.18
C MET A 1 -10.39 -13.04 -4.61
N PRO A 2 -10.11 -11.93 -3.90
CA PRO A 2 -10.59 -10.63 -4.32
C PRO A 2 -9.99 -10.24 -5.68
N GLU A 3 -10.80 -9.57 -6.49
CA GLU A 3 -10.43 -8.99 -7.77
C GLU A 3 -9.29 -7.98 -7.56
N ARG A 4 -8.31 -8.01 -8.46
CA ARG A 4 -7.13 -7.13 -8.42
C ARG A 4 -7.38 -5.94 -9.35
N HIS A 5 -6.99 -4.75 -8.90
CA HIS A 5 -6.89 -3.55 -9.73
C HIS A 5 -5.43 -3.27 -10.09
N TRP A 6 -5.18 -2.82 -11.32
CA TRP A 6 -3.86 -2.36 -11.75
C TRP A 6 -3.60 -0.94 -11.29
N ILE A 7 -2.35 -0.61 -10.97
CA ILE A 7 -2.00 0.73 -10.49
C ILE A 7 -2.38 1.81 -11.53
N ALA A 8 -2.20 1.53 -12.81
CA ALA A 8 -2.57 2.46 -13.88
C ALA A 8 -4.07 2.79 -13.96
N GLU A 9 -4.94 1.93 -13.42
CA GLU A 9 -6.40 2.07 -13.45
C GLU A 9 -6.94 2.83 -12.23
N LEU A 10 -6.14 2.99 -11.17
CA LEU A 10 -6.59 3.59 -9.91
C LEU A 10 -7.20 5.02 -10.02
N PRO A 11 -6.81 5.90 -10.96
CA PRO A 11 -7.44 7.20 -11.09
C PRO A 11 -8.96 7.14 -11.27
N GLN A 12 -9.51 6.07 -11.86
CA GLN A 12 -10.96 5.90 -12.06
C GLN A 12 -11.69 5.33 -10.83
N HIS A 13 -10.97 4.91 -9.79
CA HIS A 13 -11.50 4.30 -8.56
C HIS A 13 -11.34 5.21 -7.34
N ALA A 14 -11.26 6.52 -7.55
CA ALA A 14 -11.07 7.48 -6.46
C ALA A 14 -12.24 7.43 -5.45
N GLY A 15 -11.92 7.19 -4.19
CA GLY A 15 -12.90 7.06 -3.10
C GLY A 15 -13.45 5.65 -2.89
N GLU A 16 -13.08 4.68 -3.74
CA GLU A 16 -13.48 3.28 -3.61
C GLU A 16 -12.44 2.47 -2.83
N SER A 17 -12.89 1.34 -2.25
CA SER A 17 -11.99 0.34 -1.69
C SER A 17 -11.51 -0.61 -2.78
N VAL A 18 -10.21 -0.61 -3.05
CA VAL A 18 -9.58 -1.42 -4.09
C VAL A 18 -8.54 -2.38 -3.51
N VAL A 19 -8.29 -3.48 -4.20
CA VAL A 19 -7.19 -4.41 -3.90
C VAL A 19 -6.11 -4.31 -4.96
N VAL A 20 -4.90 -3.94 -4.55
CA VAL A 20 -3.71 -3.89 -5.41
C VAL A 20 -2.76 -5.01 -5.04
N ARG A 21 -2.09 -5.59 -6.03
CA ARG A 21 -1.04 -6.60 -5.84
C ARG A 21 0.21 -6.16 -6.58
N GLY A 22 1.34 -6.19 -5.91
CA GLY A 22 2.62 -5.77 -6.48
C GLY A 22 3.77 -6.03 -5.54
N TRP A 23 4.92 -5.44 -5.87
CA TRP A 23 6.15 -5.53 -5.10
C TRP A 23 6.43 -4.18 -4.43
N VAL A 24 6.94 -4.23 -3.21
CA VAL A 24 7.41 -3.04 -2.50
C VAL A 24 8.67 -2.54 -3.20
N ALA A 25 8.67 -1.28 -3.60
CA ALA A 25 9.79 -0.60 -4.24
C ALA A 25 10.64 0.16 -3.21
N THR A 26 9.99 0.79 -2.24
CA THR A 26 10.66 1.44 -1.11
C THR A 26 9.67 1.68 0.03
N THR A 27 10.19 1.77 1.26
CA THR A 27 9.43 2.07 2.45
C THR A 27 10.11 3.18 3.25
N ARG A 28 9.32 4.04 3.87
CA ARG A 28 9.78 4.97 4.89
C ARG A 28 8.74 5.10 6.00
N SER A 29 9.17 5.47 7.19
CA SER A 29 8.27 5.75 8.31
C SER A 29 8.67 7.03 9.03
N SER A 30 7.70 7.71 9.61
CA SER A 30 7.89 8.88 10.46
C SER A 30 6.89 8.82 11.61
N GLY A 31 7.40 8.50 12.81
CA GLY A 31 6.58 8.30 13.99
C GLY A 31 5.54 7.20 13.79
N LYS A 32 4.26 7.58 13.72
CA LYS A 32 3.10 6.66 13.62
C LYS A 32 2.55 6.51 12.20
N ILE A 33 3.21 7.11 11.21
CA ILE A 33 2.81 7.05 9.80
C ILE A 33 3.90 6.35 9.01
N ALA A 34 3.50 5.44 8.13
CA ALA A 34 4.35 4.74 7.20
C ALA A 34 3.93 5.02 5.77
N PHE A 35 4.91 5.04 4.87
CA PHE A 35 4.71 5.19 3.44
C PHE A 35 5.35 3.97 2.76
N VAL A 36 4.54 3.24 2.01
CA VAL A 36 4.97 2.07 1.23
C VAL A 36 4.73 2.40 -0.23
N VAL A 37 5.80 2.39 -1.02
CA VAL A 37 5.68 2.54 -2.46
C VAL A 37 5.61 1.15 -3.07
N VAL A 38 4.51 0.85 -3.75
CA VAL A 38 4.23 -0.44 -4.41
C VAL A 38 4.32 -0.24 -5.93
N ARG A 39 4.88 -1.22 -6.63
CA ARG A 39 4.94 -1.27 -8.08
C ARG A 39 4.36 -2.57 -8.59
N ASP A 40 3.66 -2.53 -9.72
CA ASP A 40 3.01 -3.71 -10.30
C ASP A 40 3.33 -3.94 -11.79
N GLY A 41 4.24 -3.14 -12.35
CA GLY A 41 4.62 -3.13 -13.76
C GLY A 41 3.89 -2.09 -14.59
N THR A 42 2.70 -1.64 -14.15
CA THR A 42 1.90 -0.61 -14.84
C THR A 42 2.09 0.78 -14.25
N GLY A 43 2.53 0.86 -13.00
CA GLY A 43 2.83 2.13 -12.35
C GLY A 43 3.42 1.97 -10.95
N MET A 44 3.50 3.11 -10.26
CA MET A 44 3.96 3.24 -8.87
C MET A 44 2.83 3.82 -8.02
N LEU A 45 2.55 3.22 -6.87
CA LEU A 45 1.51 3.64 -5.93
C LEU A 45 2.13 3.90 -4.56
N GLN A 46 1.87 5.08 -3.98
CA GLN A 46 2.21 5.34 -2.59
C GLN A 46 1.02 5.01 -1.69
N ALA A 47 1.14 3.95 -0.89
CA ALA A 47 0.22 3.64 0.18
C ALA A 47 0.67 4.33 1.48
N VAL A 48 -0.26 5.00 2.15
CA VAL A 48 -0.02 5.65 3.45
C VAL A 48 -0.70 4.81 4.53
N LEU A 49 0.07 4.32 5.49
CA LEU A 49 -0.43 3.54 6.61
C LEU A 49 -0.34 4.37 7.88
N SER A 50 -1.42 4.40 8.65
CA SER A 50 -1.46 4.98 9.99
C SER A 50 -1.53 3.84 11.00
N LYS A 51 -0.62 3.83 11.98
CA LYS A 51 -0.57 2.79 13.03
C LYS A 51 -1.90 2.65 13.79
N ARG A 52 -2.68 3.74 13.85
CA ARG A 52 -4.01 3.76 14.47
C ARG A 52 -5.05 2.99 13.64
N ASP A 53 -4.96 3.07 12.31
CA ASP A 53 -6.03 2.63 11.41
C ASP A 53 -5.83 1.18 10.95
N VAL A 54 -4.58 0.69 10.86
CA VAL A 54 -4.28 -0.65 10.33
C VAL A 54 -4.13 -1.73 11.40
N GLY A 55 -4.08 -1.36 12.68
CA GLY A 55 -3.84 -2.29 13.81
C GLY A 55 -2.40 -2.79 13.90
N SER A 56 -2.07 -3.48 15.00
CA SER A 56 -0.69 -3.93 15.29
C SER A 56 -0.20 -4.98 14.29
N GLY A 57 -1.00 -5.99 13.93
CA GLY A 57 -0.54 -7.08 13.06
C GLY A 57 -0.12 -6.62 11.65
N VAL A 58 -0.84 -5.65 11.07
CA VAL A 58 -0.46 -5.07 9.78
C VAL A 58 0.78 -4.19 9.93
N TRP A 59 0.87 -3.42 11.02
CA TRP A 59 2.03 -2.59 11.31
C TRP A 59 3.32 -3.41 11.49
N ASP A 60 3.24 -4.50 12.24
CA ASP A 60 4.38 -5.41 12.47
C ASP A 60 4.80 -6.13 11.18
N SER A 61 3.86 -6.32 10.25
CA SER A 61 4.15 -6.86 8.91
C SER A 61 4.87 -5.84 8.05
N PHE A 62 4.47 -4.56 8.13
CA PHE A 62 5.16 -3.45 7.47
C PHE A 62 6.61 -3.33 7.95
N GLU A 63 6.86 -3.43 9.26
CA GLU A 63 8.21 -3.31 9.85
C GLU A 63 9.19 -4.41 9.37
N LYS A 64 8.69 -5.49 8.78
CA LYS A 64 9.48 -6.61 8.25
C LYS A 64 9.77 -6.52 6.74
N LEU A 65 9.23 -5.52 6.05
CA LEU A 65 9.49 -5.32 4.62
C LEU A 65 10.96 -4.93 4.41
N THR A 66 11.61 -5.58 3.43
CA THR A 66 13.02 -5.37 3.05
C THR A 66 13.13 -4.84 1.64
#